data_AF-A0A921B267-F1
#
_entry.id   AF-A0A921B267-F1
#
_cell.length_a   1.000
_cell.length_b   1.000
_cell.length_c   1.000
_cell.angle_alpha   90.00
_cell.angle_beta   90.00
_cell.angle_gamma   90.00
#
_symmetry.space_group_name_H-M   'P 1'
#
loop_
_entity.id
_entity.type
_entity.pdbx_description
1 polymer ?
#
loop_
_entity_poly.entity_id
_entity_poly.type
_entity_poly.pdbx_seq_one_letter_code
_entity_poly.pdbx_strand_id
1 'polypeptide(L)'
;PHSQSYDVLPYFWTDQYDQTFEYLGHTTKWEQTFVRGDLDSGRFTIAYVNEQQVPLAILFANGHEQRDDVTELMSRRQPLDPERFADTNQPLSTL
;
A
#
# COMPACT_ATOMS: atom_id res chain seq x y z
N PRO A 1 15.80 24.15 -21.03
CA PRO A 1 15.44 23.44 -19.78
C PRO A 1 14.33 22.40 -20.05
N HIS A 2 14.68 21.12 -20.06
CA HIS A 2 13.67 20.05 -20.10
C HIS A 2 13.18 19.81 -18.68
N SER A 3 11.91 20.08 -18.40
CA SER A 3 11.26 19.66 -17.15
C SER A 3 10.98 18.16 -17.25
N GLN A 4 11.54 17.37 -16.33
CA GLN A 4 11.16 15.98 -16.17
C GLN A 4 9.79 15.93 -15.45
N SER A 5 8.90 15.04 -15.88
CA SER A 5 7.62 14.83 -15.17
C SER A 5 7.89 14.33 -13.76
N TYR A 6 7.31 14.98 -12.76
CA TYR A 6 7.39 14.58 -11.36
C TYR A 6 6.40 13.43 -11.13
N ASP A 7 6.89 12.19 -11.10
CA ASP A 7 6.07 10.96 -10.98
C ASP A 7 6.34 10.24 -9.65
N VAL A 8 6.55 11.00 -8.57
CA VAL A 8 6.75 10.45 -7.23
C VAL A 8 5.41 10.15 -6.59
N LEU A 9 5.25 8.95 -6.03
CA LEU A 9 4.05 8.59 -5.26
C LEU A 9 3.92 9.53 -4.05
N PRO A 10 2.74 10.17 -3.85
CA PRO A 10 2.48 10.91 -2.63
C PRO A 10 2.73 10.03 -1.41
N TYR A 11 3.38 10.59 -0.39
CA TYR A 11 3.75 9.86 0.81
C TYR A 11 3.39 10.67 2.05
N PHE A 12 2.83 9.99 3.03
CA PHE A 12 2.46 10.53 4.32
C PHE A 12 2.74 9.50 5.42
N TRP A 13 3.05 9.97 6.62
CA TRP A 13 3.11 9.13 7.81
C TRP A 13 2.60 9.88 9.03
N THR A 14 2.19 9.11 10.03
CA THR A 14 1.80 9.64 11.34
C THR A 14 2.12 8.63 12.42
N ASP A 15 2.51 9.14 13.58
CA ASP A 15 2.48 8.38 14.82
C ASP A 15 1.25 8.82 15.63
N GLN A 16 0.49 7.85 16.13
CA GLN A 16 -0.66 8.05 17.00
C GLN A 16 -0.54 7.11 18.21
N TYR A 17 -0.24 7.68 19.38
CA TYR A 17 0.12 6.90 20.56
C TYR A 17 1.28 5.94 20.23
N ASP A 18 1.09 4.64 20.48
CA ASP A 18 2.07 3.58 20.23
C ASP A 18 1.95 2.96 18.82
N GLN A 19 1.28 3.65 17.88
CA GLN A 19 1.04 3.14 16.53
C GLN A 19 1.64 4.06 15.47
N THR A 20 2.41 3.51 14.56
CA THR A 20 2.96 4.20 13.39
C THR A 20 2.18 3.77 12.15
N PHE A 21 1.76 4.72 11.32
CA PHE A 21 1.11 4.46 10.04
C PHE A 21 1.86 5.16 8.91
N GLU A 22 2.12 4.42 7.85
CA GLU A 22 2.66 4.94 6.59
C GLU A 22 1.61 4.79 5.49
N TYR A 23 1.49 5.80 4.63
CA TYR A 23 0.52 5.86 3.54
C TYR A 23 1.22 6.29 2.25
N LEU A 24 1.22 5.42 1.24
CA LEU A 24 1.76 5.68 -0.08
C LEU A 24 0.64 5.75 -1.12
N GLY A 25 0.78 6.68 -2.06
CA GLY A 25 -0.25 7.01 -3.02
C GLY A 25 -1.25 8.03 -2.49
N HIS A 26 -2.32 8.22 -3.25
CA HIS A 26 -3.39 9.12 -2.86
C HIS A 26 -4.69 8.68 -3.51
N THR A 27 -5.71 8.46 -2.68
CA THR A 27 -7.07 8.34 -3.17
C THR A 27 -8.09 8.89 -2.18
N THR A 28 -9.18 9.44 -2.73
CA THR A 28 -10.39 9.82 -1.97
C THR A 28 -11.57 8.90 -2.30
N LYS A 29 -11.43 8.02 -3.29
CA LYS A 29 -12.44 7.06 -3.74
C LYS A 29 -11.78 5.77 -4.19
N TRP A 30 -12.27 4.65 -3.69
CA TRP A 30 -11.82 3.31 -4.06
C TRP A 30 -13.05 2.41 -4.17
N GLU A 31 -12.89 1.31 -4.90
CA GLU A 31 -13.94 0.30 -5.05
C GLU A 31 -13.89 -0.69 -3.90
N GLN A 32 -12.69 -1.18 -3.59
CA GLN A 32 -12.47 -2.20 -2.58
C GLN A 32 -11.21 -1.94 -1.76
N THR A 33 -11.12 -2.62 -0.62
CA THR A 33 -9.93 -2.67 0.22
C THR A 33 -9.49 -4.12 0.37
N PHE A 34 -8.21 -4.40 0.13
CA PHE A 34 -7.60 -5.69 0.44
C PHE A 34 -6.77 -5.55 1.70
N VAL A 35 -6.90 -6.52 2.62
CA VAL A 35 -6.25 -6.50 3.93
C VAL A 35 -5.26 -7.65 4.01
N ARG A 36 -4.08 -7.36 4.56
CA ARG A 36 -2.98 -8.29 4.77
C ARG A 36 -2.47 -8.11 6.20
N GLY A 37 -2.29 -9.21 6.92
CA GLY A 37 -1.95 -9.18 8.35
C GLY A 37 -3.19 -9.10 9.25
N ASP A 38 -3.00 -8.62 10.48
CA ASP A 38 -4.03 -8.65 11.52
C ASP A 38 -4.28 -7.24 12.10
N LEU A 39 -5.51 -6.75 11.89
CA LEU A 39 -5.96 -5.44 12.36
C LEU A 39 -5.97 -5.37 13.90
N ASP A 40 -6.30 -6.47 14.59
CA ASP A 40 -6.39 -6.49 16.04
C ASP A 40 -5.00 -6.44 16.71
N SER A 41 -3.98 -6.98 16.04
CA SER A 41 -2.59 -6.90 16.48
C SER A 41 -1.91 -5.55 16.21
N GLY A 42 -2.52 -4.70 15.37
CA GLY A 42 -1.91 -3.47 14.87
C GLY A 42 -0.82 -3.69 13.81
N ARG A 43 -0.56 -4.92 13.35
CA ARG A 43 0.41 -5.20 12.26
C ARG A 43 -0.32 -5.64 11.01
N PHE A 44 -0.56 -4.69 10.12
CA PHE A 44 -1.35 -4.92 8.92
C PHE A 44 -0.97 -3.96 7.79
N THR A 45 -1.44 -4.32 6.59
CA THR A 45 -1.39 -3.51 5.36
C THR A 45 -2.75 -3.51 4.69
N ILE A 46 -3.19 -2.36 4.19
CA ILE A 46 -4.44 -2.18 3.45
C ILE A 46 -4.12 -1.57 2.09
N ALA A 47 -4.51 -2.27 1.01
CA ALA A 47 -4.51 -1.71 -0.33
C ALA A 47 -5.90 -1.17 -0.68
N TYR A 48 -5.96 0.09 -1.11
CA TYR A 48 -7.16 0.72 -1.66
C TYR A 48 -7.10 0.58 -3.17
N VAL A 49 -8.05 -0.15 -3.77
CA VAL A 49 -8.00 -0.50 -5.20
C VAL A 49 -9.16 0.10 -5.99
N ASN A 50 -8.94 0.32 -7.29
CA ASN A 50 -10.01 0.70 -8.21
C ASN A 50 -10.85 -0.53 -8.64
N GLU A 51 -11.81 -0.33 -9.54
CA GLU A 51 -12.67 -1.38 -10.08
C GLU A 51 -11.89 -2.52 -10.77
N GLN A 52 -10.74 -2.20 -11.36
CA GLN A 52 -9.83 -3.17 -11.98
C GLN A 52 -8.80 -3.75 -11.00
N GLN A 53 -9.00 -3.56 -9.70
CA GLN A 53 -8.13 -4.05 -8.61
C GLN A 53 -6.71 -3.46 -8.61
N VAL A 54 -6.46 -2.38 -9.37
CA VAL A 54 -5.17 -1.70 -9.38
C VAL A 54 -5.03 -0.84 -8.12
N PRO A 55 -3.91 -0.91 -7.38
CA PRO A 55 -3.73 -0.16 -6.15
C PRO A 55 -3.60 1.35 -6.43
N LEU A 56 -4.42 2.14 -5.75
CA LEU A 56 -4.42 3.60 -5.78
C LEU A 56 -3.65 4.20 -4.61
N ALA A 57 -3.71 3.51 -3.47
CA ALA A 57 -2.95 3.82 -2.27
C ALA A 57 -2.77 2.58 -1.41
N ILE A 58 -1.72 2.57 -0.58
CA ILE A 58 -1.47 1.52 0.39
C ILE A 58 -1.14 2.15 1.74
N LEU A 59 -1.83 1.70 2.79
CA LEU A 59 -1.55 2.02 4.18
C LEU A 59 -0.91 0.80 4.85
N PHE A 60 0.14 0.99 5.65
CA PHE A 60 0.68 -0.08 6.50
C PHE A 60 1.04 0.43 7.89
N ALA A 61 0.82 -0.43 8.87
CA ALA A 61 0.94 -0.12 10.29
C ALA A 61 2.19 -0.78 10.89
N ASN A 62 2.86 -0.05 11.80
CA ASN A 62 3.93 -0.56 12.67
C ASN A 62 5.04 -1.33 11.93
N GLY A 63 5.46 -0.81 10.78
CA GLY A 63 6.51 -1.44 9.96
C GLY A 63 6.14 -2.85 9.51
N HIS A 64 4.85 -3.13 9.29
CA HIS A 64 4.42 -4.41 8.73
C HIS A 64 5.04 -4.67 7.35
N GLU A 65 5.34 -3.61 6.60
CA GLU A 65 5.99 -3.67 5.28
C GLU A 65 7.12 -2.65 5.18
N GLN A 66 8.03 -2.88 4.23
CA GLN A 66 9.05 -1.90 3.88
C GLN A 66 8.50 -0.93 2.83
N ARG A 67 8.79 0.36 2.98
CA ARG A 67 8.34 1.40 2.04
C ARG A 67 8.77 1.13 0.60
N ASP A 68 9.98 0.60 0.41
CA ASP A 68 10.52 0.33 -0.93
C ASP A 68 9.74 -0.80 -1.63
N ASP A 69 9.35 -1.85 -0.91
CA ASP A 69 8.52 -2.95 -1.44
C ASP A 69 7.12 -2.45 -1.86
N VAL A 70 6.52 -1.57 -1.04
CA VAL A 70 5.23 -0.94 -1.35
C VAL A 70 5.34 0.00 -2.56
N THR A 71 6.41 0.79 -2.62
CA THR A 71 6.70 1.71 -3.74
C THR A 71 6.85 0.94 -5.04
N GLU A 72 7.59 -0.17 -5.02
CA GLU A 72 7.78 -1.02 -6.20
C GLU A 72 6.44 -1.61 -6.66
N LEU A 73 5.67 -2.20 -5.73
CA LEU A 73 4.36 -2.77 -6.06
C LEU A 73 3.43 -1.74 -6.72
N MET A 74 3.31 -0.55 -6.13
CA MET A 74 2.46 0.51 -6.67
C MET A 74 2.95 1.05 -8.02
N SER A 75 4.27 1.07 -8.24
CA SER A 75 4.86 1.53 -9.51
C SER A 75 4.54 0.61 -10.69
N ARG A 76 4.23 -0.68 -10.43
CA ARG A 76 3.82 -1.65 -11.47
C ARG A 76 2.45 -1.32 -12.07
N ARG A 77 1.56 -0.65 -11.32
CA ARG A 77 0.18 -0.31 -11.71
C ARG A 77 -0.61 -1.51 -12.27
N GLN A 78 -0.42 -2.68 -11.66
CA GLN A 78 -1.08 -3.92 -12.04
C GLN A 78 -2.22 -4.28 -11.07
N PRO A 79 -3.25 -5.02 -11.52
CA PRO A 79 -4.27 -5.57 -10.65
C PRO A 79 -3.67 -6.47 -9.57
N LEU A 80 -4.15 -6.33 -8.33
CA LEU A 80 -3.79 -7.22 -7.24
C LEU A 80 -4.79 -8.37 -7.16
N ASP A 81 -4.28 -9.59 -6.97
CA ASP A 81 -5.09 -10.72 -6.55
C ASP A 81 -5.39 -10.60 -5.04
N PRO A 82 -6.66 -10.59 -4.60
CA PRO A 82 -7.02 -10.39 -3.20
C PRO A 82 -6.47 -11.48 -2.27
N GLU A 83 -6.46 -12.74 -2.69
CA GLU A 83 -6.01 -13.87 -1.88
C GLU A 83 -4.49 -13.86 -1.75
N ARG A 84 -3.77 -13.61 -2.85
CA ARG A 84 -2.30 -13.48 -2.81
C ARG A 84 -1.87 -12.28 -1.99
N PHE A 85 -2.59 -11.16 -2.07
CA PHE A 85 -2.28 -9.97 -1.26
C PHE A 85 -2.42 -10.26 0.23
N ALA A 86 -3.46 -10.98 0.64
CA ALA A 86 -3.72 -11.33 2.02
C ALA A 86 -2.71 -12.34 2.62
N ASP A 87 -2.03 -13.14 1.80
CA ASP A 87 -1.09 -14.17 2.25
C ASP A 87 0.23 -13.59 2.80
N THR A 88 0.33 -13.48 4.12
CA THR A 88 1.51 -12.96 4.83
C THR A 88 2.79 -13.77 4.63
N ASN A 89 2.73 -14.98 4.06
CA ASN A 89 3.92 -15.80 3.81
C ASN A 89 4.65 -15.41 2.51
N GLN A 90 4.02 -14.64 1.64
CA GLN A 90 4.62 -14.16 0.38
C GLN A 90 5.04 -12.69 0.52
N PRO A 91 6.29 -12.30 0.21
CA PRO A 91 6.70 -10.90 0.24
C PRO A 91 5.92 -10.05 -0.77
N LEU A 92 5.59 -8.80 -0.43
CA LEU A 92 4.89 -7.86 -1.32
C LEU A 92 5.57 -7.68 -2.69
N SER A 93 6.91 -7.69 -2.72
CA SER A 93 7.70 -7.53 -3.95
C SER A 93 7.49 -8.67 -4.97
N THR A 94 6.95 -9.82 -4.53
CA THR A 94 6.67 -10.99 -5.38
C THR A 94 5.24 -11.02 -5.95
N LEU A 95 4.39 -10.05 -5.57
CA LEU A 95 3.02 -9.97 -6.03
C LEU A 95 2.91 -9.52 -7.49
#